data_AF-A0A101CB82-F1
#
_entry.id   AF-A0A101CB82-F1
#
_cell.length_a   1.000
_cell.length_b   1.000
_cell.length_c   1.000
_cell.angle_alpha   90.00
_cell.angle_beta   90.00
_cell.angle_gamma   90.00
#
_symmetry.space_group_name_H-M   'P 1'
#
loop_
_entity.id
_entity.type
_entity.pdbx_description
1 polymer ?
#
loop_
_entity_poly.entity_id
_entity_poly.type
_entity_poly.pdbx_seq_one_letter_code
_entity_poly.pdbx_strand_id
1 'polypeptide(L)'
;MKKLVAILLFGIATDDLKSQNFIQTYQDRVDALKFEDINSHLKEFEKLGVKTTGSEENDKALVWIKNKYLSFGYTEDQIMEDPFSVGRMKSKNLIITKKGTVYPDTYVIICGHFDNINGPGVNDNGSGTSIIMEAAKILKDVPTEYSIKFIHFSGEEQGLYGSKHYADEVVFQKKVRQLDIKMVFNLDQVGGKKGIFNDTVFCDEDQGGSSKNNAASTQATKELMACTTLYSPLKAKIDPAEHSDYISFEKKGEVITGFFEYLRSELPHTKDDTFANTDVRYVFNIGKATIGALQHFAGANKTSDIKETQKK
;
A
#
# COMPACT_ATOMS: atom_id res chain seq x y z
N MET A 1 14.67 21.74 -60.25
CA MET A 1 14.05 21.65 -58.91
C MET A 1 14.63 20.43 -58.19
N LYS A 2 15.61 20.63 -57.29
CA LYS A 2 16.24 19.54 -56.52
C LYS A 2 15.36 19.25 -55.30
N LYS A 3 14.84 18.03 -55.17
CA LYS A 3 14.07 17.59 -54.00
C LYS A 3 15.03 17.35 -52.83
N LEU A 4 14.91 18.14 -51.77
CA LEU A 4 15.55 17.85 -50.47
C LEU A 4 14.75 16.74 -49.78
N VAL A 5 15.42 15.63 -49.51
CA VAL A 5 14.91 14.56 -48.64
C VAL A 5 15.27 14.96 -47.21
N ALA A 6 14.26 15.31 -46.42
CA ALA A 6 14.41 15.51 -44.98
C ALA A 6 14.48 14.13 -44.32
N ILE A 7 15.66 13.77 -43.81
CA ILE A 7 15.85 12.60 -42.96
C ILE A 7 15.41 12.99 -41.55
N LEU A 8 14.24 12.52 -41.12
CA LEU A 8 13.82 12.57 -39.72
C LEU A 8 14.70 11.61 -38.92
N LEU A 9 15.65 12.16 -38.17
CA LEU A 9 16.34 11.44 -37.11
C LEU A 9 15.36 11.24 -35.96
N PHE A 10 14.81 10.01 -35.85
CA PHE A 10 14.19 9.56 -34.62
C PHE A 10 15.29 9.47 -33.56
N GLY A 11 15.31 10.45 -32.63
CA GLY A 11 16.04 10.32 -31.39
C GLY A 11 15.41 9.19 -30.59
N ILE A 12 16.11 8.07 -30.49
CA ILE A 12 15.79 7.03 -29.51
C ILE A 12 16.13 7.65 -28.15
N ALA A 13 15.11 8.07 -27.41
CA ALA A 13 15.26 8.35 -25.99
C ALA A 13 15.59 7.01 -25.33
N THR A 14 16.84 6.82 -24.95
CA THR A 14 17.21 5.72 -24.07
C THR A 14 16.69 6.09 -22.70
N ASP A 15 15.60 5.46 -22.27
CA ASP A 15 15.20 5.48 -20.86
C ASP A 15 16.36 4.90 -20.05
N ASP A 16 17.12 5.77 -19.39
CA ASP A 16 18.12 5.38 -18.40
C ASP A 16 17.38 4.76 -17.22
N LEU A 17 17.11 3.46 -17.32
CA LEU A 17 16.60 2.64 -16.22
C LEU A 17 17.67 2.60 -15.13
N LYS A 18 17.60 3.55 -14.18
CA LYS A 18 18.38 3.45 -12.94
C LYS A 18 17.84 2.26 -12.15
N SER A 19 18.54 1.14 -12.20
CA SER A 19 18.22 -0.02 -11.38
C SER A 19 18.25 0.39 -9.90
N GLN A 20 17.26 -0.06 -9.14
CA GLN A 20 17.24 0.11 -7.70
C GLN A 20 18.44 -0.64 -7.14
N ASN A 21 19.22 0.07 -6.32
CA ASN A 21 20.37 -0.50 -5.65
C ASN A 21 19.99 -0.88 -4.23
N PHE A 22 20.56 -1.97 -3.74
CA PHE A 22 20.44 -2.35 -2.35
C PHE A 22 20.97 -1.25 -1.43
N ILE A 23 20.19 -0.88 -0.41
CA ILE A 23 20.58 0.10 0.61
C ILE A 23 20.54 -0.61 1.96
N GLN A 24 21.70 -0.74 2.61
CA GLN A 24 21.82 -1.48 3.87
C GLN A 24 20.90 -0.91 4.97
N THR A 25 20.77 0.40 5.09
CA THR A 25 19.89 1.02 6.09
C THR A 25 18.41 0.75 5.85
N TYR A 26 18.02 0.50 4.59
CA TYR A 26 16.66 0.05 4.28
C TYR A 26 16.48 -1.40 4.74
N GLN A 27 17.48 -2.25 4.51
CA GLN A 27 17.49 -3.63 4.97
C GLN A 27 17.42 -3.71 6.50
N ASP A 28 18.17 -2.88 7.24
CA ASP A 28 18.16 -2.89 8.70
C ASP A 28 16.75 -2.60 9.26
N ARG A 29 15.99 -1.72 8.62
CA ARG A 29 14.59 -1.42 8.97
C ARG A 29 13.63 -2.51 8.51
N VAL A 30 13.89 -3.11 7.35
CA VAL A 30 13.16 -4.30 6.88
C VAL A 30 13.33 -5.47 7.86
N ASP A 31 14.51 -5.65 8.43
CA ASP A 31 14.80 -6.69 9.43
C ASP A 31 14.26 -6.36 10.83
N ALA A 32 13.79 -5.13 11.06
CA ALA A 32 13.04 -4.76 12.26
C ALA A 32 11.60 -5.31 12.24
N LEU A 33 11.07 -5.74 11.08
CA LEU A 33 9.78 -6.42 11.00
C LEU A 33 9.83 -7.76 11.73
N LYS A 34 8.90 -7.97 12.66
CA LYS A 34 8.81 -9.20 13.43
C LYS A 34 7.67 -10.08 12.94
N PHE A 35 7.95 -11.37 12.82
CA PHE A 35 6.96 -12.37 12.42
C PHE A 35 5.82 -12.46 13.44
N GLU A 36 6.14 -12.26 14.72
CA GLU A 36 5.23 -12.28 15.85
C GLU A 36 4.21 -11.14 15.80
N ASP A 37 4.62 -9.96 15.31
CA ASP A 37 3.75 -8.79 15.22
C ASP A 37 2.69 -9.00 14.12
N ILE A 38 3.10 -9.49 12.94
CA ILE A 38 2.16 -9.92 11.88
C ILE A 38 1.21 -11.01 12.40
N ASN A 39 1.73 -12.04 13.08
CA ASN A 39 0.89 -13.08 13.67
C ASN A 39 -0.16 -12.52 14.64
N SER A 40 0.23 -11.56 15.49
CA SER A 40 -0.68 -10.94 16.46
C SER A 40 -1.76 -10.14 15.74
N HIS A 41 -1.37 -9.31 14.77
CA HIS A 41 -2.32 -8.49 14.01
C HIS A 41 -3.35 -9.34 13.28
N LEU A 42 -2.95 -10.41 12.59
CA LEU A 42 -3.89 -11.28 11.87
C LEU A 42 -4.86 -12.01 12.81
N LYS A 43 -4.39 -12.52 13.96
CA LYS A 43 -5.25 -13.17 14.95
C LYS A 43 -6.22 -12.19 15.62
N GLU A 44 -5.78 -10.96 15.85
CA GLU A 44 -6.64 -9.90 16.38
C GLU A 44 -7.69 -9.49 15.36
N PHE A 45 -7.29 -9.34 14.08
CA PHE A 45 -8.18 -8.99 12.97
C PHE A 45 -9.28 -10.05 12.76
N GLU A 46 -8.93 -11.33 12.85
CA GLU A 46 -9.87 -12.46 12.79
C GLU A 46 -10.92 -12.37 13.91
N LYS A 47 -10.49 -12.06 15.14
CA LYS A 47 -11.38 -11.98 16.32
C LYS A 47 -12.42 -10.85 16.22
N LEU A 48 -12.19 -9.85 15.37
CA LEU A 48 -13.17 -8.80 15.11
C LEU A 48 -14.39 -9.30 14.31
N GLY A 49 -14.33 -10.52 13.76
CA GLY A 49 -15.44 -11.13 13.04
C GLY A 49 -15.65 -10.54 11.63
N VAL A 50 -16.89 -10.54 11.15
CA VAL A 50 -17.24 -10.04 9.82
C VAL A 50 -17.44 -8.52 9.90
N LYS A 51 -16.60 -7.77 9.20
CA LYS A 51 -16.46 -6.31 9.30
C LYS A 51 -17.16 -5.58 8.16
N THR A 52 -18.34 -6.07 7.76
CA THR A 52 -19.15 -5.48 6.68
C THR A 52 -19.32 -3.98 6.90
N THR A 53 -19.10 -3.16 5.88
CA THR A 53 -19.15 -1.70 6.02
C THR A 53 -20.44 -1.19 6.65
N GLY A 54 -20.28 -0.34 7.67
CA GLY A 54 -21.39 0.23 8.45
C GLY A 54 -21.99 -0.69 9.50
N SER A 55 -21.41 -1.87 9.74
CA SER A 55 -21.69 -2.70 10.92
C SER A 55 -20.96 -2.20 12.16
N GLU A 56 -21.37 -2.68 13.34
CA GLU A 56 -20.67 -2.42 14.59
C GLU A 56 -19.25 -3.02 14.59
N GLU A 57 -19.07 -4.16 13.94
CA GLU A 57 -17.78 -4.84 13.76
C GLU A 57 -16.81 -4.03 12.89
N ASN A 58 -17.32 -3.34 11.87
CA ASN A 58 -16.56 -2.39 11.06
C ASN A 58 -16.08 -1.19 11.91
N ASP A 59 -16.96 -0.60 12.73
CA ASP A 59 -16.58 0.46 13.66
C ASP A 59 -15.53 -0.02 14.68
N LYS A 60 -15.71 -1.22 15.24
CA LYS A 60 -14.73 -1.85 16.16
C LYS A 60 -13.39 -2.05 15.48
N ALA A 61 -13.37 -2.45 14.21
CA ALA A 61 -12.15 -2.61 13.44
C ALA A 61 -11.42 -1.28 13.23
N LEU A 62 -12.14 -0.22 12.83
CA LEU A 62 -11.56 1.11 12.72
C LEU A 62 -10.94 1.58 14.04
N VAL A 63 -11.64 1.39 15.16
CA VAL A 63 -11.13 1.74 16.49
C VAL A 63 -9.91 0.90 16.85
N TRP A 64 -9.90 -0.40 16.53
CA TRP A 64 -8.74 -1.26 16.74
C TRP A 64 -7.51 -0.77 15.95
N ILE A 65 -7.67 -0.47 14.65
CA ILE A 65 -6.60 0.08 13.81
C ILE A 65 -6.10 1.40 14.41
N LYS A 66 -7.01 2.34 14.73
CA LYS A 66 -6.65 3.62 15.36
C LYS A 66 -5.84 3.44 16.63
N ASN A 67 -6.26 2.53 17.51
CA ASN A 67 -5.54 2.24 18.76
C ASN A 67 -4.16 1.63 18.53
N LYS A 68 -3.96 0.83 17.45
CA LYS A 68 -2.62 0.35 17.07
C LYS A 68 -1.70 1.52 16.74
N TYR A 69 -2.14 2.45 15.89
CA TYR A 69 -1.34 3.65 15.56
C TYR A 69 -1.02 4.51 16.78
N LEU A 70 -2.00 4.76 17.65
CA LEU A 70 -1.77 5.47 18.92
C LEU A 70 -0.73 4.74 19.78
N SER A 71 -0.79 3.40 19.86
CA SER A 71 0.18 2.58 20.61
C SER A 71 1.58 2.62 20.00
N PHE A 72 1.72 2.88 18.70
CA PHE A 72 3.00 3.11 18.04
C PHE A 72 3.56 4.52 18.28
N GLY A 73 2.77 5.40 18.90
CA GLY A 73 3.15 6.77 19.25
C GLY A 73 2.78 7.81 18.20
N TYR A 74 1.87 7.49 17.26
CA TYR A 74 1.20 8.52 16.47
C TYR A 74 0.25 9.33 17.36
N THR A 75 0.10 10.61 17.05
CA THR A 75 -0.79 11.53 17.78
C THR A 75 -2.10 11.74 17.04
N GLU A 76 -3.14 12.20 17.74
CA GLU A 76 -4.48 12.43 17.14
C GLU A 76 -4.45 13.42 15.97
N ASP A 77 -3.54 14.40 15.94
CA ASP A 77 -3.40 15.33 14.81
C ASP A 77 -2.82 14.66 13.54
N GLN A 78 -2.21 13.49 13.68
CA GLN A 78 -1.75 12.69 12.56
C GLN A 78 -2.80 11.70 12.05
N ILE A 79 -3.91 11.53 12.78
CA ILE A 79 -4.97 10.56 12.48
C ILE A 79 -6.23 11.30 12.06
N MET A 80 -6.69 11.05 10.84
CA MET A 80 -7.93 11.57 10.30
C MET A 80 -8.90 10.43 10.05
N GLU A 81 -10.12 10.58 10.57
CA GLU A 81 -11.27 9.78 10.14
C GLU A 81 -11.97 10.50 8.98
N ASP A 82 -12.20 9.80 7.88
CA ASP A 82 -12.86 10.32 6.68
C ASP A 82 -14.26 9.70 6.55
N PRO A 83 -15.31 10.33 7.13
CA PRO A 83 -16.65 9.77 7.13
C PRO A 83 -17.32 9.88 5.76
N PHE A 84 -17.97 8.80 5.33
CA PHE A 84 -18.75 8.76 4.09
C PHE A 84 -20.11 8.09 4.29
N SER A 85 -21.00 8.22 3.31
CA SER A 85 -22.33 7.62 3.34
C SER A 85 -22.76 7.13 1.97
N VAL A 86 -23.35 5.94 1.91
CA VAL A 86 -23.98 5.38 0.70
C VAL A 86 -25.42 4.99 1.03
N GLY A 87 -26.37 5.80 0.58
CA GLY A 87 -27.76 5.67 1.00
C GLY A 87 -27.90 5.88 2.51
N ARG A 88 -28.31 4.83 3.23
CA ARG A 88 -28.42 4.85 4.71
C ARG A 88 -27.19 4.31 5.44
N MET A 89 -26.28 3.64 4.71
CA MET A 89 -25.05 3.10 5.27
C MET A 89 -24.07 4.24 5.54
N LYS A 90 -23.43 4.21 6.70
CA LYS A 90 -22.38 5.16 7.11
C LYS A 90 -21.17 4.37 7.54
N SER A 91 -19.99 4.81 7.16
CA SER A 91 -18.71 4.29 7.64
C SER A 91 -17.65 5.37 7.48
N LYS A 92 -16.39 5.05 7.77
CA LYS A 92 -15.28 5.97 7.71
C LYS A 92 -14.03 5.25 7.20
N ASN A 93 -13.20 5.97 6.46
CA ASN A 93 -11.82 5.55 6.24
C ASN A 93 -10.96 6.05 7.40
N LEU A 94 -9.80 5.42 7.61
CA LEU A 94 -8.80 5.88 8.57
C LEU A 94 -7.50 6.24 7.85
N ILE A 95 -7.05 7.48 8.02
CA ILE A 95 -5.87 8.04 7.35
C ILE A 95 -4.86 8.46 8.40
N ILE A 96 -3.64 7.93 8.29
CA ILE A 96 -2.52 8.29 9.15
C ILE A 96 -1.48 9.00 8.31
N THR A 97 -1.12 10.23 8.69
CA THR A 97 -0.16 11.05 7.95
C THR A 97 1.17 11.16 8.71
N LYS A 98 2.24 10.66 8.09
CA LYS A 98 3.62 10.93 8.49
C LYS A 98 4.20 12.00 7.58
N LYS A 99 4.65 13.12 8.16
CA LYS A 99 5.19 14.26 7.40
C LYS A 99 6.60 13.95 6.85
N GLY A 100 6.82 14.31 5.59
CA GLY A 100 8.13 14.31 4.93
C GLY A 100 8.95 15.56 5.25
N THR A 101 10.24 15.52 4.97
CA THR A 101 11.20 16.59 5.32
C THR A 101 11.54 17.51 4.15
N VAL A 102 11.33 17.07 2.90
CA VAL A 102 11.69 17.85 1.69
C VAL A 102 10.45 18.29 0.93
N TYR A 103 9.51 17.37 0.71
CA TYR A 103 8.24 17.59 0.01
C TYR A 103 7.08 17.22 0.95
N PRO A 104 6.83 18.02 2.00
CA PRO A 104 5.84 17.69 3.02
C PRO A 104 4.39 17.67 2.50
N ASP A 105 4.12 18.34 1.39
CA ASP A 105 2.77 18.44 0.80
C ASP A 105 2.58 17.54 -0.43
N THR A 106 3.58 16.70 -0.75
CA THR A 106 3.51 15.65 -1.77
C THR A 106 3.49 14.28 -1.09
N TYR A 107 2.53 13.44 -1.45
CA TYR A 107 2.21 12.22 -0.70
C TYR A 107 2.51 10.94 -1.47
N VAL A 108 3.21 10.02 -0.83
CA VAL A 108 3.15 8.58 -1.15
C VAL A 108 2.02 7.98 -0.33
N ILE A 109 1.03 7.40 -1.00
CA ILE A 109 -0.06 6.69 -0.33
C ILE A 109 0.29 5.20 -0.32
N ILE A 110 0.17 4.57 0.84
CA ILE A 110 0.10 3.12 0.97
C ILE A 110 -1.26 2.76 1.57
N CYS A 111 -1.98 1.84 0.94
CA CYS A 111 -3.37 1.57 1.31
C CYS A 111 -3.80 0.12 1.15
N GLY A 112 -4.92 -0.19 1.78
CA GLY A 112 -5.68 -1.41 1.63
C GLY A 112 -6.99 -1.26 2.40
N HIS A 113 -7.92 -2.18 2.19
CA HIS A 113 -9.19 -2.17 2.88
C HIS A 113 -9.16 -3.00 4.16
N PHE A 114 -10.09 -2.71 5.09
CA PHE A 114 -10.24 -3.45 6.34
C PHE A 114 -11.63 -4.06 6.52
N ASP A 115 -12.57 -3.77 5.62
CA ASP A 115 -13.84 -4.48 5.59
C ASP A 115 -13.68 -5.89 5.01
N ASN A 116 -14.76 -6.66 5.02
CA ASN A 116 -14.84 -7.99 4.41
C ASN A 116 -16.31 -8.38 4.32
N ILE A 117 -16.56 -9.46 3.59
CA ILE A 117 -17.86 -10.10 3.46
C ILE A 117 -17.78 -11.60 3.77
N ASN A 118 -18.85 -12.15 4.35
CA ASN A 118 -19.10 -13.59 4.54
C ASN A 118 -18.06 -14.37 5.40
N GLY A 119 -17.04 -13.73 5.96
CA GLY A 119 -16.00 -14.36 6.77
C GLY A 119 -15.10 -13.38 7.51
N PRO A 120 -14.12 -13.86 8.29
CA PRO A 120 -13.26 -12.99 9.11
C PRO A 120 -12.28 -12.14 8.30
N GLY A 121 -12.02 -12.50 7.04
CA GLY A 121 -11.24 -11.67 6.10
C GLY A 121 -9.75 -11.62 6.41
N VAL A 122 -9.15 -12.72 6.88
CA VAL A 122 -7.75 -12.67 7.34
C VAL A 122 -6.78 -12.51 6.18
N ASN A 123 -7.01 -13.19 5.06
CA ASN A 123 -6.33 -12.88 3.80
C ASN A 123 -6.89 -11.58 3.20
N ASP A 124 -8.23 -11.47 3.13
CA ASP A 124 -8.96 -10.41 2.46
C ASP A 124 -9.75 -9.51 3.44
N ASN A 125 -9.19 -8.42 3.96
CA ASN A 125 -7.82 -7.93 3.73
C ASN A 125 -7.07 -7.59 5.02
N GLY A 126 -7.19 -8.50 6.00
CA GLY A 126 -6.38 -8.48 7.22
C GLY A 126 -4.88 -8.54 6.94
N SER A 127 -4.47 -9.20 5.85
CA SER A 127 -3.09 -9.33 5.41
C SER A 127 -2.46 -7.99 5.02
N GLY A 128 -3.10 -7.23 4.12
CA GLY A 128 -2.68 -5.88 3.74
C GLY A 128 -2.74 -4.92 4.91
N THR A 129 -3.84 -4.90 5.64
CA THR A 129 -4.03 -4.06 6.85
C THR A 129 -2.88 -4.26 7.86
N SER A 130 -2.48 -5.52 8.12
CA SER A 130 -1.41 -5.85 9.07
C SER A 130 -0.05 -5.34 8.62
N ILE A 131 0.26 -5.46 7.32
CA ILE A 131 1.53 -4.99 6.74
C ILE A 131 1.61 -3.46 6.79
N ILE A 132 0.54 -2.75 6.46
CA ILE A 132 0.49 -1.29 6.46
C ILE A 132 0.78 -0.74 7.87
N MET A 133 0.18 -1.35 8.91
CA MET A 133 0.43 -0.98 10.30
C MET A 133 1.90 -1.18 10.71
N GLU A 134 2.52 -2.30 10.33
CA GLU A 134 3.93 -2.55 10.65
C GLU A 134 4.87 -1.62 9.88
N ALA A 135 4.57 -1.32 8.61
CA ALA A 135 5.32 -0.34 7.84
C ALA A 135 5.27 1.05 8.48
N ALA A 136 4.09 1.47 8.97
CA ALA A 136 3.94 2.73 9.69
C ALA A 136 4.75 2.76 10.99
N LYS A 137 4.64 1.72 11.81
CA LYS A 137 5.40 1.58 13.06
C LYS A 137 6.91 1.67 12.84
N ILE A 138 7.43 0.95 11.85
CA ILE A 138 8.88 0.91 11.55
C ILE A 138 9.39 2.24 11.01
N LEU A 139 8.61 2.90 10.15
CA LEU A 139 9.02 4.14 9.51
C LEU A 139 8.65 5.40 10.29
N LYS A 140 7.95 5.29 11.43
CA LYS A 140 7.41 6.43 12.18
C LYS A 140 8.42 7.58 12.35
N ASP A 141 9.62 7.26 12.83
CA ASP A 141 10.66 8.25 13.15
C ASP A 141 11.77 8.32 12.07
N VAL A 142 11.58 7.63 10.94
CA VAL A 142 12.54 7.65 9.81
C VAL A 142 12.28 8.90 8.96
N PRO A 143 13.26 9.78 8.73
CA PRO A 143 13.10 10.89 7.80
C PRO A 143 12.84 10.39 6.38
N THR A 144 11.85 10.96 5.71
CA THR A 144 11.46 10.66 4.33
C THR A 144 11.35 11.97 3.57
N GLU A 145 11.79 12.01 2.31
CA GLU A 145 11.65 13.20 1.47
C GLU A 145 10.17 13.59 1.33
N TYR A 146 9.32 12.62 1.00
CA TYR A 146 7.89 12.78 0.81
C TYR A 146 7.11 12.43 2.08
N SER A 147 5.92 13.03 2.23
CA SER A 147 4.97 12.58 3.26
C SER A 147 4.39 11.22 2.88
N ILE A 148 4.09 10.40 3.89
CA ILE A 148 3.43 9.10 3.71
C ILE A 148 2.03 9.18 4.30
N LYS A 149 1.03 8.74 3.54
CA LYS A 149 -0.31 8.45 4.07
C LYS A 149 -0.50 6.95 4.13
N PHE A 150 -0.72 6.41 5.33
CA PHE A 150 -1.15 5.03 5.55
C PHE A 150 -2.66 5.03 5.66
N ILE A 151 -3.35 4.45 4.68
CA ILE A 151 -4.80 4.53 4.58
C ILE A 151 -5.43 3.14 4.70
N HIS A 152 -6.42 3.03 5.58
CA HIS A 152 -7.27 1.86 5.74
C HIS A 152 -8.67 2.22 5.27
N PHE A 153 -9.07 1.66 4.13
CA PHE A 153 -10.38 1.93 3.52
C PHE A 153 -11.46 1.00 4.06
N SER A 154 -12.68 1.53 4.17
CA SER A 154 -13.88 0.71 4.33
C SER A 154 -14.72 0.78 3.06
N GLY A 155 -15.44 -0.28 2.75
CA GLY A 155 -16.39 -0.30 1.65
C GLY A 155 -15.82 -0.79 0.34
N GLU A 156 -14.64 -1.38 0.34
CA GLU A 156 -14.02 -1.98 -0.85
C GLU A 156 -14.96 -3.04 -1.42
N GLU A 157 -15.41 -3.95 -0.56
CA GLU A 157 -16.17 -5.13 -0.92
C GLU A 157 -17.61 -4.85 -1.36
N GLN A 158 -18.09 -3.62 -1.11
CA GLN A 158 -19.39 -3.15 -1.60
C GLN A 158 -19.25 -2.25 -2.83
N GLY A 159 -18.06 -2.19 -3.41
CA GLY A 159 -17.76 -1.48 -4.64
C GLY A 159 -16.94 -0.22 -4.42
N LEU A 160 -15.83 -0.33 -3.68
CA LEU A 160 -14.81 0.70 -3.51
C LEU A 160 -15.34 2.01 -2.90
N TYR A 161 -16.33 1.94 -2.00
CA TYR A 161 -17.03 3.13 -1.52
C TYR A 161 -16.11 4.10 -0.77
N GLY A 162 -15.27 3.61 0.12
CA GLY A 162 -14.35 4.43 0.88
C GLY A 162 -13.27 5.07 0.02
N SER A 163 -12.60 4.28 -0.83
CA SER A 163 -11.55 4.79 -1.72
C SER A 163 -12.11 5.74 -2.79
N LYS A 164 -13.31 5.48 -3.33
CA LYS A 164 -13.99 6.41 -4.24
C LYS A 164 -14.31 7.72 -3.55
N HIS A 165 -14.87 7.68 -2.34
CA HIS A 165 -15.12 8.88 -1.56
C HIS A 165 -13.84 9.68 -1.34
N TYR A 166 -12.79 9.03 -0.86
CA TYR A 166 -11.52 9.70 -0.61
C TYR A 166 -10.92 10.31 -1.89
N ALA A 167 -10.93 9.58 -3.01
CA ALA A 167 -10.47 10.09 -4.30
C ALA A 167 -11.35 11.26 -4.82
N ASP A 168 -12.67 11.17 -4.67
CA ASP A 168 -13.62 12.14 -5.25
C ASP A 168 -13.83 13.41 -4.43
N GLU A 169 -13.64 13.36 -3.10
CA GLU A 169 -13.97 14.44 -2.17
C GLU A 169 -12.76 14.94 -1.35
N VAL A 170 -11.70 14.12 -1.19
CA VAL A 170 -10.49 14.53 -0.46
C VAL A 170 -9.35 14.85 -1.41
N VAL A 171 -9.04 13.95 -2.35
CA VAL A 171 -7.96 14.16 -3.33
C VAL A 171 -8.38 15.19 -4.37
N PHE A 172 -9.61 15.08 -4.86
CA PHE A 172 -10.24 16.05 -5.74
C PHE A 172 -11.41 16.67 -4.99
N GLN A 173 -11.63 17.97 -5.15
CA GLN A 173 -12.85 18.62 -4.68
C GLN A 173 -13.44 19.37 -5.85
N LYS A 174 -14.68 19.05 -6.22
CA LYS A 174 -15.35 19.62 -7.40
C LYS A 174 -14.49 19.54 -8.67
N LYS A 175 -13.80 18.40 -8.86
CA LYS A 175 -12.84 18.12 -9.97
C LYS A 175 -11.54 18.94 -9.95
N VAL A 176 -11.26 19.67 -8.87
CA VAL A 176 -9.99 20.38 -8.66
C VAL A 176 -9.12 19.55 -7.73
N ARG A 177 -7.90 19.22 -8.16
CA ARG A 177 -6.89 18.53 -7.34
C ARG A 177 -6.59 19.34 -6.08
N GLN A 178 -6.72 18.69 -4.92
CA GLN A 178 -6.40 19.25 -3.60
C GLN A 178 -5.13 18.64 -3.01
N LEU A 179 -4.84 17.38 -3.34
CA LEU A 179 -3.63 16.69 -2.89
C LEU A 179 -2.69 16.39 -4.05
N ASP A 180 -1.41 16.66 -3.83
CA ASP A 180 -0.33 16.24 -4.72
C ASP A 180 0.11 14.82 -4.35
N ILE A 181 -0.25 13.85 -5.19
CA ILE A 181 0.04 12.43 -4.95
C ILE A 181 1.17 12.03 -5.88
N LYS A 182 2.28 11.56 -5.29
CA LYS A 182 3.39 10.99 -6.04
C LYS A 182 3.02 9.63 -6.62
N MET A 183 2.42 8.78 -5.79
CA MET A 183 1.91 7.47 -6.18
C MET A 183 1.01 6.85 -5.09
N VAL A 184 0.27 5.81 -5.47
CA VAL A 184 -0.55 4.97 -4.60
C VAL A 184 -0.05 3.52 -4.66
N PHE A 185 0.23 2.94 -3.50
CA PHE A 185 0.70 1.57 -3.32
C PHE A 185 -0.37 0.75 -2.58
N ASN A 186 -1.08 -0.12 -3.30
CA ASN A 186 -2.14 -0.94 -2.72
C ASN A 186 -1.64 -2.30 -2.22
N LEU A 187 -2.20 -2.82 -1.14
CA LEU A 187 -2.03 -4.19 -0.71
C LEU A 187 -3.40 -4.83 -0.53
N ASP A 188 -3.68 -5.86 -1.32
CA ASP A 188 -4.94 -6.59 -1.22
C ASP A 188 -4.76 -8.07 -1.50
N GLN A 189 -5.32 -8.92 -0.64
CA GLN A 189 -5.16 -10.37 -0.66
C GLN A 189 -3.69 -10.80 -0.80
N VAL A 190 -2.88 -10.55 0.22
CA VAL A 190 -1.44 -10.85 0.25
C VAL A 190 -1.09 -11.99 1.22
N GLY A 191 -2.00 -12.96 1.36
CA GLY A 191 -1.97 -14.05 2.32
C GLY A 191 -1.54 -15.40 1.79
N GLY A 192 -1.55 -15.59 0.47
CA GLY A 192 -1.09 -16.78 -0.24
C GLY A 192 -1.96 -18.03 0.00
N LYS A 193 -1.66 -19.10 -0.75
CA LYS A 193 -2.34 -20.38 -0.60
C LYS A 193 -1.70 -21.22 0.49
N LYS A 194 -2.45 -21.53 1.55
CA LYS A 194 -1.99 -22.37 2.66
C LYS A 194 -1.53 -23.75 2.20
N GLY A 195 -0.43 -24.24 2.78
CA GLY A 195 0.08 -25.59 2.54
C GLY A 195 0.88 -25.73 1.23
N ILE A 196 1.02 -24.65 0.45
CA ILE A 196 1.89 -24.59 -0.71
C ILE A 196 3.02 -23.60 -0.45
N PHE A 197 4.15 -23.77 -1.14
CA PHE A 197 5.28 -22.86 -1.07
C PHE A 197 5.02 -21.60 -1.91
N ASN A 198 4.66 -20.50 -1.25
CA ASN A 198 4.44 -19.20 -1.89
C ASN A 198 5.76 -18.42 -2.00
N ASP A 199 6.38 -18.40 -3.19
CA ASP A 199 7.69 -17.78 -3.42
C ASP A 199 7.67 -16.60 -4.40
N THR A 200 6.49 -16.24 -4.91
CA THR A 200 6.28 -15.22 -5.93
C THR A 200 5.13 -14.32 -5.51
N VAL A 201 5.20 -13.02 -5.80
CA VAL A 201 4.12 -12.04 -5.62
C VAL A 201 3.86 -11.31 -6.94
N PHE A 202 2.61 -10.94 -7.19
CA PHE A 202 2.28 -10.05 -8.28
C PHE A 202 2.48 -8.59 -7.86
N CYS A 203 3.12 -7.82 -8.74
CA CYS A 203 3.21 -6.37 -8.69
C CYS A 203 2.23 -5.83 -9.72
N ASP A 204 1.18 -5.18 -9.24
CA ASP A 204 0.07 -4.75 -10.08
C ASP A 204 0.47 -3.53 -10.90
N GLU A 205 0.35 -3.64 -12.22
CA GLU A 205 0.66 -2.60 -13.19
C GLU A 205 -0.62 -1.97 -13.73
N ASP A 206 -0.66 -0.64 -13.75
CA ASP A 206 -1.70 0.10 -14.46
C ASP A 206 -1.63 -0.14 -15.98
N GLN A 207 -2.49 -1.03 -16.45
CA GLN A 207 -2.72 -1.31 -17.87
C GLN A 207 -4.12 -0.82 -18.30
N GLY A 208 -4.84 -0.15 -17.40
CA GLY A 208 -6.24 0.24 -17.55
C GLY A 208 -6.43 1.75 -17.63
N GLY A 209 -7.66 2.18 -17.31
CA GLY A 209 -7.96 3.57 -17.00
C GLY A 209 -7.51 4.63 -18.02
N SER A 210 -6.86 5.69 -17.51
CA SER A 210 -6.36 6.79 -18.32
C SER A 210 -4.95 6.48 -18.80
N SER A 211 -4.68 6.48 -20.10
CA SER A 211 -3.31 6.22 -20.60
C SER A 211 -2.24 7.25 -20.18
N LYS A 212 -2.62 8.33 -19.48
CA LYS A 212 -1.73 9.43 -19.10
C LYS A 212 -0.74 9.06 -17.99
N ASN A 213 -1.12 8.18 -17.07
CA ASN A 213 -0.31 7.74 -15.94
C ASN A 213 0.36 6.39 -16.19
N ASN A 214 -0.05 5.58 -17.19
CA ASN A 214 0.48 4.24 -17.43
C ASN A 214 2.01 4.19 -17.51
N ALA A 215 2.66 5.11 -18.21
CA ALA A 215 4.13 5.11 -18.30
C ALA A 215 4.81 5.29 -16.92
N ALA A 216 4.26 6.17 -16.08
CA ALA A 216 4.75 6.40 -14.72
C ALA A 216 4.38 5.23 -13.79
N SER A 217 3.18 4.65 -13.92
CA SER A 217 2.74 3.47 -13.17
C SER A 217 3.55 2.22 -13.53
N THR A 218 3.86 2.00 -14.81
CA THR A 218 4.78 0.96 -15.28
C THR A 218 6.16 1.13 -14.65
N GLN A 219 6.66 2.37 -14.59
CA GLN A 219 7.94 2.63 -13.94
C GLN A 219 7.88 2.34 -12.44
N ALA A 220 6.83 2.80 -11.74
CA ALA A 220 6.62 2.50 -10.33
C ALA A 220 6.52 0.99 -10.06
N THR A 221 5.85 0.24 -10.94
CA THR A 221 5.70 -1.21 -10.83
C THR A 221 7.04 -1.93 -11.02
N LYS A 222 7.86 -1.49 -12.00
CA LYS A 222 9.23 -2.03 -12.17
C LYS A 222 10.10 -1.76 -10.94
N GLU A 223 9.99 -0.57 -10.34
CA GLU A 223 10.69 -0.23 -9.10
C GLU A 223 10.22 -1.07 -7.92
N LEU A 224 8.90 -1.36 -7.83
CA LEU A 224 8.32 -2.26 -6.84
C LEU A 224 8.87 -3.69 -6.98
N MET A 225 8.92 -4.22 -8.21
CA MET A 225 9.49 -5.54 -8.50
C MET A 225 10.98 -5.62 -8.11
N ALA A 226 11.75 -4.58 -8.41
CA ALA A 226 13.16 -4.52 -8.04
C ALA A 226 13.32 -4.47 -6.51
N CYS A 227 12.57 -3.61 -5.81
CA CYS A 227 12.59 -3.54 -4.35
C CYS A 227 12.15 -4.86 -3.70
N THR A 228 11.20 -5.57 -4.30
CA THR A 228 10.74 -6.88 -3.82
C THR A 228 11.88 -7.89 -3.77
N THR A 229 12.66 -7.98 -4.83
CA THR A 229 13.79 -8.95 -4.90
C THR A 229 15.00 -8.51 -4.09
N LEU A 230 15.14 -7.20 -3.82
CA LEU A 230 16.22 -6.67 -2.98
C LEU A 230 16.00 -6.91 -1.48
N TYR A 231 14.75 -6.80 -1.00
CA TYR A 231 14.45 -6.73 0.43
C TYR A 231 13.63 -7.93 0.95
N SER A 232 13.22 -8.85 0.07
CA SER A 232 12.47 -10.05 0.44
C SER A 232 12.99 -11.28 -0.31
N PRO A 233 12.67 -12.50 0.15
CA PRO A 233 13.01 -13.73 -0.58
C PRO A 233 12.08 -13.99 -1.79
N LEU A 234 11.10 -13.12 -2.04
CA LEU A 234 10.09 -13.33 -3.07
C LEU A 234 10.61 -12.95 -4.45
N LYS A 235 10.15 -13.70 -5.45
CA LYS A 235 10.16 -13.30 -6.86
C LYS A 235 9.01 -12.34 -7.10
N ALA A 236 9.16 -11.50 -8.12
CA ALA A 236 8.13 -10.57 -8.54
C ALA A 236 7.68 -10.88 -9.98
N LYS A 237 6.38 -10.83 -10.23
CA LYS A 237 5.78 -10.89 -11.57
C LYS A 237 4.80 -9.73 -11.74
N ILE A 238 4.51 -9.36 -12.98
CA ILE A 238 3.50 -8.35 -13.28
C ILE A 238 2.13 -9.03 -13.37
N ASP A 239 1.12 -8.36 -12.82
CA ASP A 239 -0.30 -8.60 -13.09
C ASP A 239 -0.93 -7.25 -13.47
N PRO A 240 -1.97 -7.19 -14.31
CA PRO A 240 -2.73 -5.96 -14.51
C PRO A 240 -3.41 -5.54 -13.21
N ALA A 241 -3.35 -4.25 -12.90
CA ALA A 241 -4.05 -3.67 -11.77
C ALA A 241 -5.56 -3.70 -12.01
N GLU A 242 -6.28 -4.46 -11.19
CA GLU A 242 -7.73 -4.59 -11.28
C GLU A 242 -8.38 -4.60 -9.89
N HIS A 243 -9.66 -4.24 -9.84
CA HIS A 243 -10.61 -4.57 -8.76
C HIS A 243 -10.18 -4.35 -7.29
N SER A 244 -9.48 -3.25 -6.97
CA SER A 244 -9.20 -2.84 -5.56
C SER A 244 -9.11 -1.32 -5.41
N ASP A 245 -8.79 -0.81 -4.22
CA ASP A 245 -8.93 0.61 -3.82
C ASP A 245 -8.16 1.59 -4.72
N TYR A 246 -6.95 1.25 -5.15
CA TYR A 246 -6.13 2.03 -6.10
C TYR A 246 -6.83 2.38 -7.43
N ILE A 247 -7.85 1.63 -7.86
CA ILE A 247 -8.61 1.90 -9.10
C ILE A 247 -9.38 3.22 -8.96
N SER A 248 -9.71 3.63 -7.74
CA SER A 248 -10.34 4.92 -7.47
C SER A 248 -9.40 6.09 -7.81
N PHE A 249 -8.08 5.86 -7.72
CA PHE A 249 -7.04 6.83 -8.01
C PHE A 249 -6.55 6.75 -9.46
N GLU A 250 -6.41 5.54 -10.01
CA GLU A 250 -6.10 5.30 -11.43
C GLU A 250 -7.11 5.99 -12.36
N LYS A 251 -8.41 5.93 -12.04
CA LYS A 251 -9.47 6.66 -12.77
C LYS A 251 -9.34 8.18 -12.73
N LYS A 252 -8.53 8.72 -11.80
CA LYS A 252 -8.19 10.14 -11.70
C LYS A 252 -6.84 10.49 -12.34
N GLY A 253 -6.16 9.50 -12.90
CA GLY A 253 -4.84 9.64 -13.51
C GLY A 253 -3.71 9.73 -12.50
N GLU A 254 -3.88 9.20 -11.29
CA GLU A 254 -2.79 9.08 -10.32
C GLU A 254 -1.91 7.88 -10.65
N VAL A 255 -0.61 7.98 -10.37
CA VAL A 255 0.31 6.83 -10.50
C VAL A 255 -0.06 5.77 -9.47
N ILE A 256 -0.26 4.52 -9.91
CA ILE A 256 -0.61 3.40 -9.03
C ILE A 256 0.33 2.20 -9.23
N THR A 257 0.46 1.40 -8.17
CA THR A 257 0.96 0.02 -8.21
C THR A 257 0.44 -0.73 -6.98
N GLY A 258 0.62 -2.04 -6.90
CA GLY A 258 0.09 -2.83 -5.81
C GLY A 258 0.76 -4.18 -5.64
N PHE A 259 0.43 -4.85 -4.55
CA PHE A 259 0.70 -6.27 -4.39
C PHE A 259 -0.59 -7.07 -4.35
N PHE A 260 -0.54 -8.20 -5.05
CA PHE A 260 -1.55 -9.24 -5.03
C PHE A 260 -0.87 -10.62 -4.95
N GLU A 261 -1.50 -11.59 -4.31
CA GLU A 261 -0.92 -12.94 -4.19
C GLU A 261 -0.81 -13.67 -5.53
N TYR A 262 0.34 -14.31 -5.78
CA TYR A 262 0.57 -15.06 -7.02
C TYR A 262 -0.24 -16.37 -7.06
N LEU A 263 -0.07 -17.19 -6.02
CA LEU A 263 -0.86 -18.40 -5.84
C LEU A 263 -2.11 -18.06 -5.05
N ARG A 264 -3.20 -17.88 -5.78
CA ARG A 264 -4.48 -17.41 -5.24
C ARG A 264 -5.16 -18.45 -4.35
N SER A 265 -5.58 -18.02 -3.17
CA SER A 265 -6.49 -18.74 -2.29
C SER A 265 -7.91 -18.70 -2.85
N GLU A 266 -8.67 -19.76 -2.63
CA GLU A 266 -10.09 -19.85 -3.03
C GLU A 266 -11.03 -19.51 -1.86
N LEU A 267 -10.46 -19.10 -0.73
CA LEU A 267 -11.16 -18.87 0.54
C LEU A 267 -11.61 -17.42 0.80
N PRO A 268 -11.04 -16.35 0.20
CA PRO A 268 -11.62 -15.02 0.32
C PRO A 268 -13.14 -15.00 0.08
N HIS A 269 -13.84 -14.14 0.81
CA HIS A 269 -15.31 -14.05 0.82
C HIS A 269 -16.03 -15.31 1.35
N THR A 270 -15.33 -16.13 2.14
CA THR A 270 -15.93 -17.28 2.84
C THR A 270 -15.59 -17.26 4.33
N LYS A 271 -16.39 -17.97 5.14
CA LYS A 271 -16.13 -18.17 6.57
C LYS A 271 -14.76 -18.80 6.87
N ASP A 272 -14.14 -19.41 5.86
CA ASP A 272 -12.88 -20.14 5.98
C ASP A 272 -11.66 -19.25 5.66
N ASP A 273 -11.85 -17.97 5.29
CA ASP A 273 -10.77 -16.97 5.25
C ASP A 273 -10.29 -16.57 6.65
N THR A 274 -9.56 -17.50 7.26
CA THR A 274 -9.16 -17.55 8.67
C THR A 274 -7.65 -17.57 8.79
N PHE A 275 -7.13 -17.22 9.97
CA PHE A 275 -5.70 -17.27 10.28
C PHE A 275 -5.10 -18.65 10.03
N ALA A 276 -5.86 -19.70 10.34
CA ALA A 276 -5.46 -21.09 10.12
C ALA A 276 -5.20 -21.40 8.64
N ASN A 277 -5.94 -20.73 7.75
CA ASN A 277 -5.91 -20.92 6.31
C ASN A 277 -5.12 -19.85 5.55
N THR A 278 -4.43 -18.94 6.26
CA THR A 278 -3.51 -17.96 5.65
C THR A 278 -2.05 -18.45 5.76
N ASP A 279 -1.24 -18.24 4.72
CA ASP A 279 0.21 -18.43 4.80
C ASP A 279 0.87 -17.17 5.41
N VAL A 280 0.94 -17.15 6.74
CA VAL A 280 1.51 -16.00 7.45
C VAL A 280 2.99 -15.77 7.15
N ARG A 281 3.75 -16.80 6.73
CA ARG A 281 5.14 -16.60 6.31
C ARG A 281 5.22 -15.82 5.01
N TYR A 282 4.27 -16.06 4.10
CA TYR A 282 4.14 -15.28 2.89
C TYR A 282 3.76 -13.83 3.19
N VAL A 283 2.75 -13.58 4.04
CA VAL A 283 2.39 -12.22 4.51
C VAL A 283 3.61 -11.49 5.07
N PHE A 284 4.40 -12.17 5.92
CA PHE A 284 5.61 -11.60 6.49
C PHE A 284 6.65 -11.23 5.41
N ASN A 285 6.86 -12.09 4.42
CA ASN A 285 7.79 -11.81 3.33
C ASN A 285 7.31 -10.67 2.42
N ILE A 286 6.00 -10.55 2.17
CA ILE A 286 5.42 -9.39 1.50
C ILE A 286 5.63 -8.14 2.35
N GLY A 287 5.44 -8.22 3.67
CA GLY A 287 5.76 -7.12 4.58
C GLY A 287 7.20 -6.62 4.43
N LYS A 288 8.18 -7.53 4.31
CA LYS A 288 9.58 -7.15 4.01
C LYS A 288 9.72 -6.40 2.69
N ALA A 289 9.09 -6.91 1.62
CA ALA A 289 9.08 -6.27 0.31
C ALA A 289 8.44 -4.87 0.36
N THR A 290 7.29 -4.74 1.04
CA THR A 290 6.55 -3.49 1.22
C THR A 290 7.37 -2.44 1.95
N ILE A 291 8.03 -2.80 3.07
CA ILE A 291 8.85 -1.85 3.83
C ILE A 291 10.06 -1.39 2.99
N GLY A 292 10.68 -2.29 2.23
CA GLY A 292 11.77 -1.94 1.32
C GLY A 292 11.31 -0.97 0.21
N ALA A 293 10.21 -1.28 -0.45
CA ALA A 293 9.65 -0.46 -1.54
C ALA A 293 9.12 0.90 -1.04
N LEU A 294 8.42 0.93 0.09
CA LEU A 294 7.89 2.17 0.66
C LEU A 294 9.00 3.16 1.02
N GLN A 295 10.13 2.67 1.55
CA GLN A 295 11.32 3.50 1.79
C GLN A 295 11.90 4.08 0.50
N HIS A 296 11.93 3.30 -0.57
CA HIS A 296 12.35 3.78 -1.89
C HIS A 296 11.42 4.87 -2.41
N PHE A 297 10.10 4.62 -2.45
CA PHE A 297 9.13 5.57 -2.98
C PHE A 297 9.04 6.87 -2.17
N ALA A 298 9.14 6.77 -0.85
CA ALA A 298 9.09 7.93 0.05
C ALA A 298 10.42 8.70 0.15
N GLY A 299 11.51 8.19 -0.45
CA GLY A 299 12.84 8.80 -0.33
C GLY A 299 13.34 8.78 1.12
N ALA A 300 13.30 7.62 1.77
CA ALA A 300 13.78 7.47 3.13
C ALA A 300 15.27 7.79 3.26
N ASN A 301 15.68 8.31 4.42
CA ASN A 301 17.08 8.58 4.68
C ASN A 301 17.92 7.29 4.54
N LYS A 302 19.02 7.39 3.78
CA LYS A 302 19.92 6.29 3.44
C LYS A 302 21.10 6.17 4.41
N THR A 303 21.35 7.15 5.26
CA THR A 303 22.41 7.08 6.27
C THR A 303 21.89 6.45 7.56
N SER A 304 22.73 5.66 8.23
CA SER A 304 22.43 5.26 9.62
C SER A 304 22.48 6.54 10.44
N ASP A 305 21.44 6.83 11.22
CA ASP A 305 21.47 7.89 12.21
C ASP A 305 22.44 7.49 13.34
N ILE A 306 23.74 7.45 13.06
CA ILE A 306 24.75 7.64 14.09
C ILE A 306 24.58 9.10 14.48
N LYS A 307 23.71 9.34 15.46
CA LYS A 307 23.85 10.52 16.30
C LYS A 307 25.22 10.40 16.94
N GLU A 308 26.26 10.89 16.27
CA GLU A 308 27.45 11.33 16.96
C GLU A 308 26.94 12.31 18.01
N THR A 309 26.95 11.84 19.25
CA THR A 309 26.88 12.68 20.43
C THR A 309 28.18 13.49 20.41
N GLN A 310 28.27 14.48 19.53
CA GLN A 310 29.30 15.51 19.60
C GLN A 310 28.97 16.40 20.79
N LYS A 311 29.56 15.98 21.92
CA LYS A 311 30.00 16.73 23.10
C LYS A 311 29.59 18.20 23.19
N LYS A 312 29.00 18.55 24.33
CA LYS A 312 29.58 19.51 25.28
C LYS A 312 29.41 19.00 26.70
#